data_AF-A0AAW1JVZ4-F1
#
_entry.id   AF-A0AAW1JVZ4-F1
#
_cell.length_a   1.000
_cell.length_b   1.000
_cell.length_c   1.000
_cell.angle_alpha   90.00
_cell.angle_beta   90.00
_cell.angle_gamma   90.00
#
_symmetry.space_group_name_H-M   'P 1'
#
loop_
_entity.id
_entity.type
_entity.pdbx_description
1 polymer ?
#
loop_
_entity_poly.entity_id
_entity_poly.type
_entity_poly.pdbx_seq_one_letter_code
_entity_poly.pdbx_strand_id
1 'polypeptide(L)'
;MISYADDISFLTYCLNIEDAALEASVRFTALQDWFSENRLILNKQNTQALVFKTKNSVETIIDDIMLGDFKVPINRYAKILGIHLDAGLNWHSHIAQLNLKLSKVSFALRALTKYISYENPTMTYHANFDPC
;
A
#
# COMPACT_ATOMS: atom_id res chain seq x y z
N MET A 1 -9.79 -11.41 -2.19
CA MET A 1 -8.46 -11.46 -1.54
C MET A 1 -7.41 -11.37 -2.62
N ILE A 2 -6.39 -10.55 -2.43
CA ILE A 2 -5.21 -10.44 -3.29
C ILE A 2 -4.01 -10.74 -2.41
N SER A 3 -3.14 -11.64 -2.84
CA SER A 3 -1.96 -12.06 -2.09
C SER A 3 -0.73 -12.10 -2.97
N TYR A 4 0.40 -11.65 -2.45
CA TYR A 4 1.70 -11.75 -3.08
C TYR A 4 2.75 -11.99 -2.01
N ALA A 5 3.45 -13.13 -2.08
CA ALA A 5 4.32 -13.60 -0.99
C ALA A 5 3.58 -13.58 0.36
N ASP A 6 4.06 -12.81 1.33
CA ASP A 6 3.47 -12.61 2.65
C ASP A 6 2.48 -11.43 2.74
N ASP A 7 2.45 -10.57 1.72
CA ASP A 7 1.52 -9.43 1.65
C ASP A 7 0.12 -9.91 1.22
N ILE A 8 -0.86 -9.68 2.09
CA ILE A 8 -2.27 -10.04 1.85
C ILE A 8 -3.14 -8.81 2.02
N SER A 9 -4.04 -8.61 1.07
CA SER A 9 -4.99 -7.51 1.07
C SER A 9 -6.38 -8.01 0.65
N PHE A 10 -7.42 -7.41 1.20
CA PHE A 10 -8.79 -7.67 0.75
C PHE A 10 -9.55 -6.34 0.66
N LEU A 11 -10.62 -6.37 -0.15
CA LEU A 11 -11.47 -5.22 -0.40
C LEU A 11 -12.90 -5.56 -0.02
N THR A 12 -13.58 -4.61 0.58
CA THR A 12 -15.02 -4.63 0.83
C THR A 12 -15.68 -3.41 0.20
N TYR A 13 -16.94 -3.55 -0.16
CA TYR A 13 -17.74 -2.48 -0.76
C TYR A 13 -19.13 -2.52 -0.16
N CYS A 14 -19.56 -1.40 0.42
CA CYS A 14 -20.90 -1.17 0.92
C CYS A 14 -21.30 0.29 0.66
N LEU A 15 -22.60 0.59 0.77
CA LEU A 15 -23.13 1.94 0.63
C LEU A 15 -22.80 2.81 1.85
N ASN A 16 -22.75 2.19 3.03
CA ASN A 16 -22.43 2.83 4.30
C ASN A 16 -21.15 2.26 4.90
N ILE A 17 -20.48 3.08 5.70
CA ILE A 17 -19.21 2.71 6.31
C ILE A 17 -19.36 1.73 7.48
N GLU A 18 -20.47 1.80 8.20
CA GLU A 18 -20.80 0.85 9.27
C GLU A 18 -21.00 -0.56 8.71
N ASP A 19 -21.77 -0.67 7.62
CA ASP A 19 -21.96 -1.94 6.89
C ASP A 19 -20.63 -2.44 6.32
N ALA A 20 -19.80 -1.55 5.78
CA ALA A 20 -18.48 -1.90 5.26
C ALA A 20 -17.55 -2.42 6.36
N ALA A 21 -17.59 -1.84 7.56
CA ALA A 21 -16.81 -2.28 8.71
C ALA A 21 -17.28 -3.65 9.21
N LEU A 22 -18.59 -3.88 9.26
CA LEU A 22 -19.17 -5.18 9.64
C LEU A 22 -18.77 -6.27 8.64
N GLU A 23 -18.96 -6.02 7.34
CA GLU A 23 -18.57 -6.97 6.28
C GLU A 23 -17.05 -7.22 6.28
N ALA A 24 -16.25 -6.17 6.50
CA ALA A 24 -14.80 -6.32 6.64
C ALA A 24 -14.43 -7.17 7.85
N SER A 25 -15.10 -6.98 8.98
CA SER A 25 -14.90 -7.78 10.19
C SER A 25 -15.20 -9.25 9.95
N VAL A 26 -16.32 -9.58 9.32
CA VAL A 26 -16.70 -10.97 9.00
C VAL A 26 -15.65 -11.62 8.08
N ARG A 27 -15.23 -10.93 7.02
CA ARG A 27 -14.19 -11.43 6.11
C ARG A 27 -12.84 -11.57 6.78
N PHE A 28 -12.50 -10.65 7.69
CA PHE A 28 -11.26 -10.69 8.44
C PHE A 28 -11.22 -11.90 9.36
N THR A 29 -12.31 -12.21 10.08
CA THR A 29 -12.40 -13.43 10.90
C THR A 29 -12.16 -14.69 10.05
N ALA A 30 -12.80 -14.81 8.89
CA ALA A 30 -12.57 -15.93 7.98
C ALA A 30 -11.10 -16.03 7.49
N LEU A 31 -10.45 -14.87 7.26
CA LEU A 31 -9.02 -14.82 6.93
C LEU A 31 -8.15 -15.29 8.10
N GLN A 32 -8.51 -14.93 9.33
CA GLN A 32 -7.79 -15.36 10.53
C GLN A 32 -7.88 -16.87 10.74
N ASP A 33 -9.05 -17.45 10.53
CA ASP A 33 -9.24 -18.90 10.57
C ASP A 33 -8.36 -19.58 9.51
N TRP A 34 -8.37 -19.06 8.28
CA TRP A 34 -7.51 -19.57 7.21
C TRP A 34 -6.02 -19.43 7.55
N PHE A 35 -5.58 -18.33 8.17
CA PHE A 35 -4.19 -18.19 8.65
C PHE A 35 -3.84 -19.24 9.69
N SER A 36 -4.72 -19.47 10.67
CA SER A 36 -4.52 -20.46 11.72
C SER A 36 -4.41 -21.88 11.16
N GLU A 37 -5.30 -22.25 10.24
CA GLU A 37 -5.30 -23.55 9.55
C GLU A 37 -4.00 -23.79 8.76
N ASN A 38 -3.47 -22.72 8.15
CA ASN A 38 -2.24 -22.77 7.36
C ASN A 38 -0.97 -22.48 8.17
N ARG A 39 -1.07 -22.40 9.50
CA ARG A 39 0.06 -22.12 10.42
C ARG A 39 0.77 -20.79 10.12
N LEU A 40 0.01 -19.82 9.61
CA LEU A 40 0.45 -18.46 9.37
C LEU A 40 0.11 -17.58 10.57
N ILE A 41 1.02 -16.67 10.92
CA ILE A 41 0.82 -15.72 12.01
C ILE A 41 0.53 -14.35 11.41
N LEU A 42 -0.65 -13.81 11.73
CA LEU A 42 -1.01 -12.46 11.32
C LEU A 42 -0.11 -11.42 12.01
N ASN A 43 0.54 -10.57 11.22
CA ASN A 43 1.27 -9.43 11.74
C ASN A 43 0.31 -8.25 12.02
N LYS A 44 -0.12 -8.15 13.28
CA LYS A 44 -1.03 -7.11 13.76
C LYS A 44 -0.47 -5.69 13.62
N GLN A 45 0.85 -5.51 13.71
CA GLN A 45 1.48 -4.19 13.61
C GLN A 45 1.49 -3.67 12.17
N ASN A 46 1.57 -4.57 11.19
CA ASN A 46 1.57 -4.21 9.77
C ASN A 46 0.15 -4.17 9.17
N THR A 47 -0.84 -4.67 9.90
CA THR A 47 -2.24 -4.66 9.46
C THR A 47 -2.77 -3.22 9.52
N GLN A 48 -3.23 -2.70 8.38
CA GLN A 48 -3.77 -1.35 8.27
C GLN A 48 -5.04 -1.35 7.44
N ALA A 49 -5.92 -0.40 7.70
CA ALA A 49 -7.13 -0.18 6.90
C ALA A 49 -7.01 1.13 6.11
N LEU A 50 -7.58 1.14 4.91
CA LEU A 50 -7.70 2.33 4.06
C LEU A 50 -9.14 2.39 3.56
N VAL A 51 -9.81 3.51 3.82
CA VAL A 51 -11.17 3.74 3.34
C VAL A 51 -11.11 4.62 2.10
N PHE A 52 -11.55 4.09 0.96
CA PHE A 52 -11.67 4.86 -0.27
C PHE A 52 -12.93 5.71 -0.25
N LYS A 53 -12.80 6.97 -0.67
CA LYS A 53 -13.90 7.94 -0.69
C LYS A 53 -13.92 8.69 -2.01
N THR A 54 -15.13 8.99 -2.50
CA THR A 54 -15.31 9.89 -3.64
C THR A 54 -15.29 11.34 -3.15
N LYS A 55 -14.92 12.28 -4.03
CA LYS A 55 -14.83 13.72 -3.68
C LYS A 55 -16.12 14.31 -3.10
N ASN A 56 -17.27 13.71 -3.40
CA ASN A 56 -18.59 14.19 -3.01
C ASN A 56 -19.15 13.45 -1.77
N SER A 57 -18.40 12.52 -1.17
CA SER A 57 -18.86 11.84 0.05
C SER A 57 -18.75 12.77 1.27
N VAL A 58 -19.73 12.71 2.17
CA VAL A 58 -19.68 13.41 3.46
C VAL A 58 -18.44 12.95 4.23
N GLU A 59 -17.72 13.91 4.81
CA GLU A 59 -16.46 13.67 5.51
C GLU A 59 -16.73 13.01 6.89
N THR A 60 -16.99 11.71 6.90
CA THR A 60 -17.03 10.96 8.17
C THR A 60 -15.59 10.65 8.58
N ILE A 61 -15.07 11.38 9.57
CA ILE A 61 -13.78 11.08 10.16
C ILE A 61 -13.95 9.82 10.99
N ILE A 62 -13.20 8.78 10.63
CA ILE A 62 -13.16 7.51 11.35
C ILE A 62 -11.68 7.21 11.51
N ASP A 63 -11.25 7.12 12.76
CA ASP A 63 -9.83 6.92 13.08
C ASP A 63 -9.49 5.42 13.14
N ASP A 64 -10.47 4.57 13.40
CA ASP A 64 -10.30 3.14 13.61
C ASP A 64 -11.52 2.32 13.17
N ILE A 65 -11.27 1.08 12.77
CA ILE A 65 -12.29 0.05 12.57
C ILE A 65 -12.01 -1.15 13.44
N MET A 66 -13.08 -1.80 13.90
CA MET A 66 -13.01 -3.09 14.56
C MET A 66 -13.09 -4.19 13.50
N LEU A 67 -12.05 -5.02 13.43
CA LEU A 67 -11.99 -6.23 12.60
C LEU A 67 -11.87 -7.45 13.51
N GLY A 68 -12.98 -8.14 13.74
CA GLY A 68 -13.10 -9.13 14.80
C GLY A 68 -12.85 -8.48 16.16
N ASP A 69 -11.91 -9.03 16.93
CA ASP A 69 -11.49 -8.49 18.23
C ASP A 69 -10.34 -7.45 18.11
N PHE A 70 -9.98 -7.04 16.90
CA PHE A 70 -8.83 -6.17 16.65
C PHE A 70 -9.25 -4.77 16.26
N LYS A 71 -8.68 -3.79 16.95
CA LYS A 71 -8.78 -2.38 16.59
C LYS A 71 -7.68 -2.04 15.58
N VAL A 72 -8.07 -1.72 14.34
CA VAL A 72 -7.14 -1.40 13.24
C VAL A 72 -7.26 0.08 12.89
N PRO A 73 -6.14 0.83 12.87
CA PRO A 73 -6.17 2.25 12.50
C PRO A 73 -6.50 2.41 11.02
N ILE A 74 -7.31 3.41 10.71
CA ILE A 74 -7.57 3.83 9.34
C ILE A 74 -6.52 4.86 8.96
N ASN A 75 -5.63 4.47 8.04
CA ASN A 75 -4.64 5.37 7.50
C ASN A 75 -5.19 6.11 6.27
N ARG A 76 -4.70 7.33 6.03
CA ARG A 76 -5.02 8.08 4.80
C ARG A 76 -4.28 7.56 3.57
N TYR A 77 -3.26 6.75 3.79
CA TYR A 77 -2.42 6.16 2.76
C TYR A 77 -2.07 4.72 3.12
N ALA A 78 -1.94 3.87 2.11
CA ALA A 78 -1.44 2.51 2.25
C ALA A 78 -0.41 2.23 1.15
N LYS A 79 0.64 1.47 1.50
CA LYS A 79 1.60 0.97 0.51
C LYS A 79 1.26 -0.49 0.21
N ILE A 80 0.95 -0.78 -1.05
CA ILE A 80 0.59 -2.11 -1.53
C ILE A 80 1.50 -2.45 -2.70
N LEU A 81 2.35 -3.48 -2.56
CA LEU A 81 3.26 -3.95 -3.61
C LEU A 81 4.12 -2.84 -4.25
N GLY A 82 4.55 -1.86 -3.43
CA GLY A 82 5.36 -0.72 -3.89
C GLY A 82 4.55 0.49 -4.38
N ILE A 83 3.24 0.35 -4.58
CA ILE A 83 2.33 1.44 -4.95
C ILE A 83 1.83 2.12 -3.68
N HIS A 84 1.82 3.45 -3.67
CA HIS A 84 1.26 4.23 -2.56
C HIS A 84 -0.13 4.68 -2.96
N LEU A 85 -1.16 4.19 -2.29
CA LEU A 85 -2.54 4.58 -2.51
C LEU A 85 -2.96 5.57 -1.43
N ASP A 86 -3.61 6.64 -1.83
CA ASP A 86 -4.28 7.57 -0.92
C ASP A 86 -5.79 7.31 -0.91
N ALA A 87 -6.46 7.69 0.18
CA ALA A 87 -7.90 7.49 0.38
C ALA A 87 -8.77 8.13 -0.73
N GLY A 88 -8.27 9.18 -1.40
CA GLY A 88 -8.96 9.87 -2.48
C GLY A 88 -8.58 9.39 -3.88
N LEU A 89 -7.72 8.37 -3.99
CA LEU A 89 -7.16 7.85 -5.25
C LEU A 89 -6.64 8.96 -6.18
N ASN A 90 -6.05 10.01 -5.61
CA ASN A 90 -5.55 11.15 -6.37
C ASN A 90 -4.09 10.97 -6.83
N TRP A 91 -3.43 9.89 -6.41
CA TRP A 91 -2.06 9.51 -6.79
C TRP A 91 -0.98 10.50 -6.36
N HIS A 92 -1.31 11.55 -5.63
CA HIS A 92 -0.38 12.60 -5.25
C HIS A 92 0.77 12.05 -4.41
N SER A 93 0.45 11.21 -3.42
CA SER A 93 1.45 10.56 -2.56
C SER A 93 2.38 9.66 -3.37
N HIS A 94 1.83 8.87 -4.30
CA HIS A 94 2.61 8.02 -5.18
C HIS A 94 3.57 8.81 -6.06
N ILE A 95 3.05 9.83 -6.76
CA ILE A 95 3.83 10.69 -7.65
C ILE A 95 4.95 11.41 -6.87
N ALA A 96 4.65 11.91 -5.67
CA ALA A 96 5.66 12.54 -4.81
C ALA A 96 6.79 11.57 -4.43
N GLN A 97 6.45 10.35 -4.00
CA GLN A 97 7.44 9.31 -3.67
C GLN A 97 8.26 8.88 -4.90
N LEU A 98 7.60 8.74 -6.05
CA LEU A 98 8.24 8.41 -7.30
C LEU A 98 9.24 9.51 -7.69
N ASN A 99 8.82 10.78 -7.69
CA ASN A 99 9.69 11.92 -7.98
C ASN A 99 10.93 11.97 -7.06
N LEU A 100 10.76 11.69 -5.77
CA LEU A 100 11.89 11.60 -4.83
C LEU A 100 12.84 10.46 -5.18
N LYS A 101 12.32 9.28 -5.52
CA LYS A 101 13.13 8.13 -5.95
C LYS A 101 13.90 8.46 -7.23
N LEU A 102 13.21 8.97 -8.26
CA LEU A 102 13.83 9.31 -9.54
C LEU A 102 14.88 10.40 -9.38
N SER A 103 14.61 11.44 -8.57
CA SER A 103 15.59 12.51 -8.31
C SER A 103 16.88 11.98 -7.68
N LYS A 104 16.78 11.03 -6.73
CA LYS A 104 17.95 10.38 -6.12
C LYS A 104 18.74 9.57 -7.14
N VAL A 105 18.05 8.79 -7.98
CA VAL A 105 18.70 7.99 -9.03
C VAL A 105 19.36 8.90 -10.07
N SER A 106 18.69 9.96 -10.54
CA SER A 106 19.26 10.93 -11.48
C SER A 106 20.49 11.64 -10.91
N PHE A 107 20.46 11.98 -9.62
CA PHE A 107 21.63 12.54 -8.93
C PHE A 107 22.79 11.54 -8.89
N ALA A 108 22.52 10.28 -8.53
CA ALA A 108 23.52 9.22 -8.49
C ALA A 108 24.14 9.00 -9.89
N LEU A 109 23.32 8.90 -10.93
CA LEU A 109 23.78 8.80 -12.32
C LEU A 109 24.70 9.96 -12.70
N ARG A 110 24.30 11.21 -12.42
CA ARG A 110 25.10 12.40 -12.70
C ARG A 110 26.42 12.44 -11.92
N ALA A 111 26.45 11.89 -10.71
CA ALA A 111 27.67 11.78 -9.94
C ALA A 111 28.60 10.73 -10.56
N LEU A 112 28.07 9.54 -10.88
CA LEU A 112 28.83 8.43 -11.46
C LEU A 112 29.45 8.79 -12.82
N THR A 113 28.74 9.55 -13.67
CA THR A 113 29.28 10.00 -14.97
C THR A 113 30.56 10.86 -14.85
N LYS A 114 30.88 11.39 -13.66
CA LYS A 114 32.12 12.15 -13.43
C LYS A 114 33.33 11.26 -13.14
N TYR A 115 33.11 10.01 -12.72
CA TYR A 115 34.15 9.13 -12.20
C TYR A 115 34.32 7.84 -13.02
N ILE A 116 33.43 7.55 -13.97
CA ILE A 116 33.36 6.27 -14.66
C ILE A 116 33.10 6.46 -16.17
N SER A 117 33.64 5.57 -17.01
CA SER A 117 33.43 5.53 -18.47
C SER A 117 31.97 5.26 -18.86
N TYR A 118 31.61 5.62 -20.09
CA TYR A 118 30.23 5.65 -20.64
C TYR A 118 29.41 4.35 -20.55
N GLU A 119 30.03 3.18 -20.40
CA GLU A 119 29.30 1.89 -20.36
C GLU A 119 28.57 1.65 -19.03
N ASN A 120 29.05 2.20 -17.92
CA ASN A 120 28.49 1.97 -16.57
C ASN A 120 27.23 2.81 -16.22
N PRO A 121 27.11 4.07 -16.67
CA PRO A 121 25.88 4.86 -16.49
C PRO A 121 24.67 4.25 -17.18
N THR A 122 24.84 3.66 -18.37
CA THR A 122 23.76 3.02 -19.15
C THR A 122 23.22 1.79 -18.42
N MET A 123 24.09 0.92 -17.90
CA MET A 123 23.66 -0.21 -17.04
C MET A 123 22.93 0.26 -15.78
N THR A 124 23.42 1.32 -15.14
CA THR A 124 22.79 1.87 -13.92
C THR A 124 21.41 2.46 -14.23
N TYR A 125 21.23 3.06 -15.41
CA TYR A 125 19.93 3.53 -15.88
C TYR A 125 18.98 2.35 -16.08
N HIS A 126 19.35 1.34 -16.86
CA HIS A 126 18.51 0.17 -17.13
C HIS A 126 18.10 -0.53 -15.83
N ALA A 127 19.03 -0.71 -14.88
CA ALA A 127 18.75 -1.35 -13.60
C ALA A 127 17.73 -0.60 -12.70
N ASN A 128 17.54 0.71 -12.91
CA ASN A 128 16.66 1.54 -12.07
C ASN A 128 15.35 1.96 -12.75
N PHE A 129 15.34 2.03 -14.09
CA PHE A 129 14.22 2.56 -14.88
C PHE A 129 13.54 1.51 -15.75
N ASP A 130 14.22 0.43 -16.13
CA ASP A 130 13.62 -0.63 -16.93
C ASP A 130 13.26 -1.82 -16.03
N PRO A 131 12.00 -2.28 -16.02
CA PRO A 131 11.65 -3.53 -15.35
C PRO A 131 12.28 -4.70 -16.13
N CYS A 132 13.02 -5.56 -15.43
CA CYS A 132 13.47 -6.85 -15.95
C CYS A 132 12.30 -7.78 -16.27
#